data_AF-A0A950KKC8-F1
#
_entry.id   AF-A0A950KKC8-F1
#
_cell.length_a   1.000
_cell.length_b   1.000
_cell.length_c   1.000
_cell.angle_alpha   90.00
_cell.angle_beta   90.00
_cell.angle_gamma   90.00
#
_symmetry.space_group_name_H-M   'P 1'
#
loop_
_entity.id
_entity.type
_entity.pdbx_description
1 polymer ?
#
loop_
_entity_poly.entity_id
_entity_poly.type
_entity_poly.pdbx_seq_one_letter_code
_entity_poly.pdbx_strand_id
1 'polypeptide(L)'
;MKKYISSDSASPLAAVELAPGPDTNLSFFYARGETDKPAVRKALAHLGQTVIAESHVRGQPVFITRGAKDRQALVDALAQINPLTEEAEPPPKVDPWMVRGLLGMAGQLLVAVSSVRGNKGFDQGAAFFAGSNIAANLMNMAYGPGKSKDVHRLNQIKNQVNEGLLSEGPLDELPAVDDTRSALRHDEPPRGLMQKANDFVHRFAPQISIGLRIFGAAKLTGNAGKYTREAGLQVKDPLTFSAGSAILLGKFMALGAKTEDPYNPKPNTALDDLREKLFKWGAYTEGAGYAMLAYNGFAQRQITMNGKTYPDFLRGTAGLIFVSAYVAQSLAKLGIKQVDMDEVVAHTADALAQMPPDKIPQLTADTAAMLTEHFQDRTLHYGDIYTRLSADLQRYHAIAIDALPSSSFSAFRPFGPEKEARGPHTVRLQREEMAPLTLKTF
;
A
#
# COMPACT_ATOMS: atom_id res chain seq x y z
N MET A 1 -1.54 13.19 -11.53
CA MET A 1 -1.09 14.44 -12.21
C MET A 1 0.03 14.16 -13.21
N LYS A 2 0.43 15.13 -14.05
CA LYS A 2 1.72 15.07 -14.78
C LYS A 2 2.62 16.22 -14.35
N LYS A 3 3.90 15.94 -14.10
CA LYS A 3 4.91 16.92 -13.73
C LYS A 3 5.88 17.16 -14.87
N TYR A 4 6.21 18.43 -15.09
CA TYR A 4 7.13 18.91 -16.10
C TYR A 4 8.25 19.68 -15.41
N ILE A 5 9.50 19.38 -15.73
CA ILE A 5 10.69 20.01 -15.15
C ILE A 5 11.31 20.94 -16.18
N SER A 6 11.70 22.14 -15.74
CA SER A 6 12.47 23.08 -16.54
C SER A 6 13.86 22.54 -16.83
N SER A 7 14.16 22.35 -18.11
CA SER A 7 15.50 21.97 -18.57
C SER A 7 16.50 23.13 -18.50
N ASP A 8 16.01 24.38 -18.53
CA ASP A 8 16.85 25.57 -18.35
C ASP A 8 17.03 25.90 -16.86
N SER A 9 18.25 25.74 -16.34
CA SER A 9 18.61 26.06 -14.95
C SER A 9 18.55 27.56 -14.62
N ALA A 10 18.59 28.44 -15.63
CA ALA A 10 18.49 29.89 -15.45
C ALA A 10 17.04 30.39 -15.39
N SER A 11 16.07 29.59 -15.86
CA SER A 11 14.65 29.94 -15.79
C SER A 11 14.20 30.09 -14.33
N PRO A 12 13.44 31.14 -13.96
CA PRO A 12 12.88 31.29 -12.61
C PRO A 12 11.85 30.20 -12.26
N LEU A 13 11.30 29.53 -13.27
CA LEU A 13 10.35 28.42 -13.12
C LEU A 13 11.13 27.10 -13.11
N ALA A 14 11.01 26.34 -12.02
CA ALA A 14 11.68 25.05 -11.85
C ALA A 14 10.87 23.88 -12.41
N ALA A 15 9.57 23.87 -12.15
CA ALA A 15 8.68 22.79 -12.54
C ALA A 15 7.22 23.26 -12.61
N VAL A 16 6.38 22.46 -13.28
CA VAL A 16 4.93 22.63 -13.32
C VAL A 16 4.26 21.28 -13.13
N GLU A 17 3.29 21.18 -12.24
CA GLU A 17 2.37 20.03 -12.16
C GLU A 17 1.01 20.43 -12.73
N LEU A 18 0.44 19.58 -13.59
CA LEU A 18 -0.84 19.82 -14.26
C LEU A 18 -1.87 18.73 -13.92
N ALA A 19 -3.09 19.16 -13.57
CA ALA A 19 -4.19 18.27 -13.21
C ALA A 19 -4.68 17.40 -14.37
N PRO A 20 -5.04 16.13 -14.11
CA PRO A 20 -5.65 15.28 -15.12
C PRO A 20 -7.15 15.61 -15.21
N GLY A 21 -7.53 16.49 -16.14
CA GLY A 21 -8.95 16.68 -16.48
C GLY A 21 -9.28 18.10 -16.97
N PRO A 22 -10.36 18.26 -17.75
CA PRO A 22 -10.83 19.56 -18.21
C PRO A 22 -11.50 20.38 -17.11
N ASP A 23 -11.95 19.75 -16.02
CA ASP A 23 -12.89 20.37 -15.08
C ASP A 23 -12.22 21.17 -13.94
N THR A 24 -10.96 20.86 -13.59
CA THR A 24 -10.34 21.51 -12.43
C THR A 24 -9.57 22.78 -12.76
N ASN A 25 -9.09 22.99 -13.99
CA ASN A 25 -8.29 24.17 -14.41
C ASN A 25 -7.17 24.58 -13.43
N LEU A 26 -6.78 23.68 -12.52
CA LEU A 26 -5.77 23.92 -11.49
C LEU A 26 -4.40 23.55 -12.05
N SER A 27 -3.42 24.41 -11.80
CA SER A 27 -2.04 24.22 -12.20
C SER A 27 -1.12 24.68 -11.07
N PHE A 28 0.04 24.02 -10.94
CA PHE A 28 0.93 24.21 -9.81
C PHE A 28 2.32 24.55 -10.34
N PHE A 29 2.79 25.76 -10.08
CA PHE A 29 4.01 26.31 -10.64
C PHE A 29 5.08 26.47 -9.56
N TYR A 30 6.20 25.79 -9.73
CA TYR A 30 7.28 25.78 -8.76
C TYR A 30 8.34 26.81 -9.15
N ALA A 31 8.57 27.82 -8.32
CA ALA A 31 9.71 28.72 -8.48
C ALA A 31 11.00 28.00 -8.10
N ARG A 32 12.16 28.44 -8.62
CA ARG A 32 13.46 27.89 -8.16
C ARG A 32 13.80 28.29 -6.73
N GLY A 33 13.48 29.52 -6.34
CA GLY A 33 13.60 30.00 -4.97
C GLY A 33 12.75 31.24 -4.71
N GLU A 34 12.87 31.78 -3.49
CA GLU A 34 12.12 32.98 -3.06
C GLU A 34 12.35 34.18 -3.99
N THR A 35 13.58 34.37 -4.45
CA THR A 35 13.97 35.49 -5.32
C THR A 35 13.31 35.44 -6.70
N ASP A 36 12.85 34.25 -7.13
CA ASP A 36 12.27 34.03 -8.45
C ASP A 36 10.75 34.26 -8.49
N LYS A 37 10.10 34.35 -7.32
CA LYS A 37 8.65 34.52 -7.19
C LYS A 37 8.09 35.69 -8.01
N PRO A 38 8.68 36.90 -8.02
CA PRO A 38 8.16 38.00 -8.84
C PRO A 38 8.17 37.70 -10.34
N ALA A 39 9.22 37.03 -10.82
CA ALA A 39 9.35 36.67 -12.23
C ALA A 39 8.32 35.60 -12.63
N VAL A 40 8.13 34.57 -11.78
CA VAL A 40 7.10 33.55 -12.00
C VAL A 40 5.70 34.16 -11.98
N ARG A 41 5.37 35.02 -11.00
CA ARG A 41 4.07 35.73 -10.95
C ARG A 41 3.81 36.54 -12.21
N LYS A 42 4.82 37.25 -12.71
CA LYS A 42 4.72 38.00 -13.98
C LYS A 42 4.43 37.05 -15.14
N ALA A 43 5.14 35.93 -15.25
CA ALA A 43 4.90 34.94 -16.31
C ALA A 43 3.48 34.35 -16.24
N LEU A 44 2.99 34.02 -15.04
CA LEU A 44 1.63 33.50 -14.83
C LEU A 44 0.55 34.48 -15.31
N ALA A 45 0.71 35.77 -15.02
CA ALA A 45 -0.20 36.79 -15.52
C ALA A 45 -0.26 36.83 -17.06
N HIS A 46 0.89 36.71 -17.75
CA HIS A 46 0.94 36.65 -19.22
C HIS A 46 0.31 35.37 -19.78
N LEU A 47 0.35 34.28 -19.01
CA LEU A 47 -0.29 33.02 -19.37
C LEU A 47 -1.81 33.02 -19.14
N GLY A 48 -2.36 34.09 -18.55
CA GLY A 48 -3.77 34.15 -18.16
C GLY A 48 -4.08 33.27 -16.94
N GLN A 49 -3.10 33.07 -16.07
CA GLN A 49 -3.22 32.31 -14.84
C GLN A 49 -3.36 33.26 -13.64
N THR A 50 -4.40 33.06 -12.85
CA THR A 50 -4.64 33.77 -11.58
C THR A 50 -4.10 32.93 -10.44
N VAL A 51 -3.24 33.51 -9.60
CA VAL A 51 -2.73 32.86 -8.38
C VAL A 51 -3.83 32.88 -7.32
N ILE A 52 -4.24 31.71 -6.84
CA ILE A 52 -5.26 31.56 -5.79
C ILE A 52 -4.66 31.32 -4.40
N ALA A 53 -3.46 30.72 -4.35
CA ALA A 53 -2.71 30.48 -3.13
C ALA A 53 -1.22 30.33 -3.45
N GLU A 54 -0.38 30.45 -2.42
CA GLU A 54 1.07 30.26 -2.52
C GLU A 54 1.56 29.47 -1.32
N SER A 55 2.37 28.43 -1.51
CA SER A 55 2.90 27.62 -0.41
C SER A 55 4.35 27.21 -0.68
N HIS A 56 4.89 26.33 0.16
CA HIS A 56 6.26 25.83 0.06
C HIS A 56 6.27 24.31 0.14
N VAL A 57 6.84 23.66 -0.87
CA VAL A 57 7.04 22.20 -0.86
C VAL A 57 8.54 21.95 -0.81
N ARG A 58 9.02 21.42 0.33
CA ARG A 58 10.44 21.18 0.62
C ARG A 58 11.29 22.45 0.50
N GLY A 59 10.75 23.56 1.02
CA GLY A 59 11.37 24.89 0.93
C GLY A 59 11.30 25.55 -0.45
N GLN A 60 10.68 24.90 -1.44
CA GLN A 60 10.51 25.45 -2.78
C GLN A 60 9.16 26.16 -2.91
N PRO A 61 9.11 27.44 -3.35
CA PRO A 61 7.84 28.14 -3.50
C PRO A 61 6.99 27.51 -4.60
N VAL A 62 5.71 27.28 -4.32
CA VAL A 62 4.72 26.78 -5.27
C VAL A 62 3.54 27.74 -5.36
N PHE A 63 3.17 28.10 -6.59
CA PHE A 63 1.98 28.87 -6.89
C PHE A 63 0.87 27.94 -7.35
N ILE A 64 -0.28 28.05 -6.69
CA ILE A 64 -1.49 27.36 -7.08
C ILE A 64 -2.27 28.34 -7.94
N THR A 65 -2.55 27.96 -9.18
CA THR A 65 -3.20 28.85 -10.13
C THR A 65 -4.42 28.24 -10.76
N ARG A 66 -5.27 29.13 -11.25
CA ARG A 66 -6.42 28.82 -12.09
C ARG A 66 -6.35 29.64 -13.37
N GLY A 67 -6.70 29.05 -14.51
CA GLY A 67 -6.81 29.78 -15.78
C GLY A 67 -7.73 29.09 -16.77
N ALA A 68 -8.04 29.79 -17.88
CA ALA A 68 -8.95 29.29 -18.91
C ALA A 68 -8.28 28.37 -19.95
N LYS A 69 -6.93 28.31 -19.96
CA LYS A 69 -6.20 27.43 -20.86
C LYS A 69 -6.29 26.00 -20.37
N ASP A 70 -6.65 25.10 -21.28
CA ASP A 70 -6.52 23.67 -21.01
C ASP A 70 -5.03 23.29 -20.85
N ARG A 71 -4.83 22.04 -20.42
CA ARG A 71 -3.50 21.49 -20.17
C ARG A 71 -2.57 21.59 -21.37
N GLN A 72 -3.02 21.26 -22.58
CA GLN A 72 -2.15 21.24 -23.76
C GLN A 72 -1.78 22.66 -24.15
N ALA A 73 -2.75 23.57 -24.18
CA ALA A 73 -2.52 24.99 -24.46
C ALA A 73 -1.57 25.63 -23.44
N LEU A 74 -1.61 25.21 -22.17
CA LEU A 74 -0.68 25.68 -21.15
C LEU A 74 0.73 25.12 -21.34
N VAL A 75 0.86 23.82 -21.67
CA VAL A 75 2.16 23.20 -22.01
C VAL A 75 2.79 23.88 -23.22
N ASP A 76 2.02 24.11 -24.28
CA ASP A 76 2.51 24.75 -25.51
C ASP A 76 2.96 26.20 -25.25
N ALA A 77 2.17 26.95 -24.47
CA ALA A 77 2.53 28.30 -24.07
C ALA A 77 3.77 28.34 -23.16
N LEU A 78 3.91 27.36 -22.27
CA LEU A 78 5.10 27.24 -21.42
C LEU A 78 6.33 26.86 -22.21
N ALA A 79 6.22 25.97 -23.20
CA ALA A 79 7.35 25.56 -24.05
C ALA A 79 7.97 26.74 -24.81
N GLN A 80 7.19 27.79 -25.10
CA GLN A 80 7.70 29.03 -25.73
C GLN A 80 8.50 29.92 -24.77
N ILE A 81 8.24 29.83 -23.47
CA ILE A 81 8.86 30.68 -22.43
C ILE A 81 10.02 29.93 -21.75
N ASN A 82 9.84 28.63 -21.53
CA ASN A 82 10.76 27.79 -20.80
C ASN A 82 10.69 26.34 -21.32
N PRO A 83 11.77 25.77 -21.87
CA PRO A 83 11.76 24.39 -22.34
C PRO A 83 11.53 23.41 -21.18
N LEU A 84 10.37 22.77 -21.20
CA LEU A 84 9.93 21.80 -20.21
C LEU A 84 10.12 20.36 -20.71
N THR A 85 10.53 19.47 -19.82
CA THR A 85 10.58 18.01 -20.07
C THR A 85 9.67 17.31 -19.08
N GLU A 86 8.89 16.33 -19.53
CA GLU A 86 8.08 15.49 -18.63
C GLU A 86 9.02 14.78 -17.63
N GLU A 87 8.71 14.85 -16.33
CA GLU A 87 9.49 14.16 -15.29
C GLU A 87 9.43 12.66 -15.59
N ALA A 88 10.59 12.05 -15.80
CA ALA A 88 10.66 10.62 -16.03
C ALA A 88 10.14 9.89 -14.79
N GLU A 89 9.21 8.96 -14.99
CA GLU A 89 8.79 8.09 -13.89
C GLU A 89 10.02 7.36 -13.33
N PRO A 90 10.20 7.34 -11.99
CA PRO A 90 11.30 6.60 -11.42
C PRO A 90 11.18 5.13 -11.86
N PRO A 91 12.30 4.47 -12.20
CA PRO A 91 12.24 3.07 -12.62
C PRO A 91 11.56 2.26 -11.52
N PRO A 92 10.72 1.27 -11.87
CA PRO A 92 10.03 0.47 -10.88
C PRO A 92 11.06 -0.17 -9.95
N LYS A 93 10.96 0.13 -8.65
CA LYS A 93 11.85 -0.47 -7.65
C LYS A 93 11.63 -1.98 -7.67
N VAL A 94 12.72 -2.75 -7.79
CA VAL A 94 12.66 -4.20 -7.71
C VAL A 94 12.16 -4.58 -6.32
N ASP A 95 10.92 -5.08 -6.24
CA ASP A 95 10.33 -5.54 -4.99
C ASP A 95 10.97 -6.88 -4.56
N PRO A 96 11.70 -6.92 -3.43
CA PRO A 96 12.29 -8.16 -2.94
C PRO A 96 11.26 -9.28 -2.71
N TRP A 97 10.00 -8.93 -2.40
CA TRP A 97 8.92 -9.92 -2.28
C TRP A 97 8.54 -10.54 -3.61
N MET A 98 8.51 -9.76 -4.68
CA MET A 98 8.29 -10.25 -6.03
C MET A 98 9.43 -11.18 -6.47
N VAL A 99 10.69 -10.78 -6.26
CA VAL A 99 11.86 -11.62 -6.57
C VAL A 99 11.81 -12.93 -5.79
N ARG A 100 11.55 -12.86 -4.48
CA ARG A 100 11.37 -14.04 -3.63
C ARG A 100 10.21 -14.93 -4.10
N GLY A 101 9.11 -14.34 -4.54
CA GLY A 101 7.95 -15.07 -5.09
C GLY A 101 8.29 -15.83 -6.37
N LEU A 102 8.96 -15.17 -7.32
CA LEU A 102 9.37 -15.76 -8.59
C LEU A 102 10.39 -16.90 -8.40
N LEU A 103 11.44 -16.64 -7.61
CA LEU A 103 12.43 -17.68 -7.26
C LEU A 103 11.75 -18.83 -6.50
N GLY A 104 10.84 -18.52 -5.59
CA GLY A 104 10.05 -19.51 -4.86
C GLY A 104 9.25 -20.41 -5.80
N MET A 105 8.55 -19.84 -6.79
CA MET A 105 7.80 -20.61 -7.79
C MET A 105 8.71 -21.51 -8.63
N ALA A 106 9.83 -20.96 -9.14
CA ALA A 106 10.79 -21.72 -9.93
C ALA A 106 11.36 -22.91 -9.13
N GLY A 107 11.77 -22.67 -7.89
CA GLY A 107 12.24 -23.72 -6.98
C GLY A 107 11.19 -24.79 -6.71
N GLN A 108 9.92 -24.41 -6.46
CA GLN A 108 8.88 -25.40 -6.12
C GLN A 108 8.51 -26.27 -7.33
N LEU A 109 8.53 -25.73 -8.55
CA LEU A 109 8.31 -26.52 -9.76
C LEU A 109 9.38 -27.61 -9.92
N LEU A 110 10.64 -27.29 -9.66
CA LEU A 110 11.74 -28.26 -9.69
C LEU A 110 11.56 -29.35 -8.60
N VAL A 111 11.15 -28.98 -7.39
CA VAL A 111 10.84 -29.95 -6.32
C VAL A 111 9.67 -30.85 -6.72
N ALA A 112 8.61 -30.29 -7.30
CA ALA A 112 7.44 -31.03 -7.75
C ALA A 112 7.79 -32.07 -8.84
N VAL A 113 8.69 -31.73 -9.76
CA VAL A 113 9.20 -32.68 -10.77
C VAL A 113 10.12 -33.74 -10.14
N SER A 114 11.03 -33.35 -9.23
CA SER A 114 11.93 -34.26 -8.50
C SER A 114 11.16 -35.34 -7.71
N SER A 115 10.30 -34.94 -6.77
CA SER A 115 8.89 -35.29 -6.87
C SER A 115 8.50 -36.70 -7.33
N VAL A 116 8.10 -36.69 -8.60
CA VAL A 116 7.55 -37.79 -9.39
C VAL A 116 8.67 -38.69 -9.92
N ARG A 117 9.90 -38.17 -10.01
CA ARG A 117 11.06 -38.87 -10.59
C ARG A 117 11.97 -39.52 -9.56
N GLY A 118 11.61 -39.51 -8.27
CA GLY A 118 12.41 -40.15 -7.23
C GLY A 118 12.65 -41.64 -7.50
N ASN A 119 13.88 -42.12 -7.31
CA ASN A 119 14.24 -43.53 -7.54
C ASN A 119 13.45 -44.51 -6.63
N LYS A 120 12.89 -44.01 -5.51
CA LYS A 120 12.04 -44.79 -4.58
C LYS A 120 10.53 -44.58 -4.85
N GLY A 121 10.17 -44.08 -6.03
CA GLY A 121 8.80 -43.72 -6.38
C GLY A 121 8.44 -42.29 -5.97
N PHE A 122 7.12 -42.02 -5.92
CA PHE A 122 6.57 -40.70 -5.65
C PHE A 122 6.86 -40.21 -4.22
N ASP A 123 7.64 -39.15 -4.08
CA ASP A 123 7.92 -38.50 -2.79
C ASP A 123 6.73 -37.60 -2.39
N GLN A 124 5.73 -38.20 -1.74
CA GLN A 124 4.51 -37.49 -1.30
C GLN A 124 4.82 -36.27 -0.41
N GLY A 125 5.88 -36.32 0.40
CA GLY A 125 6.26 -35.21 1.29
C GLY A 125 6.76 -34.02 0.49
N ALA A 126 7.65 -34.26 -0.47
CA ALA A 126 8.16 -33.24 -1.37
C ALA A 126 7.06 -32.68 -2.29
N ALA A 127 6.20 -33.55 -2.84
CA ALA A 127 5.08 -33.14 -3.69
C ALA A 127 4.11 -32.21 -2.94
N PHE A 128 3.73 -32.60 -1.72
CA PHE A 128 2.80 -31.82 -0.91
C PHE A 128 3.41 -30.48 -0.48
N PHE A 129 4.69 -30.49 -0.07
CA PHE A 129 5.44 -29.29 0.24
C PHE A 129 5.47 -28.33 -0.95
N ALA A 130 5.74 -28.84 -2.16
CA ALA A 130 5.76 -28.01 -3.36
C ALA A 130 4.39 -27.44 -3.71
N GLY A 131 3.35 -28.27 -3.71
CA GLY A 131 1.99 -27.85 -3.99
C GLY A 131 1.49 -26.75 -3.05
N SER A 132 1.73 -26.89 -1.74
CA SER A 132 1.27 -25.89 -0.76
C SER A 132 2.03 -24.56 -0.88
N ASN A 133 3.33 -24.60 -1.19
CA ASN A 133 4.10 -23.38 -1.42
C ASN A 133 3.75 -22.69 -2.75
N ILE A 134 3.43 -23.44 -3.81
CA ILE A 134 2.92 -22.87 -5.07
C ILE A 134 1.61 -22.13 -4.81
N ALA A 135 0.65 -22.77 -4.12
CA ALA A 135 -0.61 -22.13 -3.74
C ALA A 135 -0.39 -20.85 -2.92
N ALA A 136 0.50 -20.90 -1.92
CA ALA A 136 0.85 -19.73 -1.11
C ALA A 136 1.50 -18.59 -1.93
N ASN A 137 2.33 -18.91 -2.91
CA ASN A 137 2.95 -17.93 -3.80
C ASN A 137 1.92 -17.31 -4.76
N LEU A 138 1.01 -18.09 -5.32
CA LEU A 138 -0.09 -17.59 -6.14
C LEU A 138 -0.98 -16.62 -5.36
N MET A 139 -1.32 -16.94 -4.10
CA MET A 139 -2.04 -16.02 -3.22
C MET A 139 -1.26 -14.72 -2.99
N ASN A 140 0.05 -14.81 -2.71
CA ASN A 140 0.88 -13.62 -2.53
C ASN A 140 1.00 -12.78 -3.80
N MET A 141 1.01 -13.39 -4.99
CA MET A 141 1.03 -12.65 -6.26
C MET A 141 -0.31 -11.99 -6.56
N ALA A 142 -1.43 -12.66 -6.24
CA ALA A 142 -2.77 -12.13 -6.47
C ALA A 142 -3.12 -10.98 -5.51
N TYR A 143 -2.69 -11.07 -4.24
CA TYR A 143 -3.09 -10.13 -3.19
C TYR A 143 -1.97 -9.23 -2.68
N GLY A 144 -0.73 -9.44 -3.13
CA GLY A 144 0.44 -8.66 -2.73
C GLY A 144 0.94 -8.95 -1.30
N PRO A 145 1.90 -8.15 -0.82
CA PRO A 145 2.33 -8.22 0.58
C PRO A 145 1.19 -7.80 1.52
N GLY A 146 1.16 -8.39 2.71
CA GLY A 146 0.21 -7.99 3.75
C GLY A 146 0.37 -6.51 4.10
N LYS A 147 -0.64 -5.72 3.76
CA LYS A 147 -0.74 -4.31 4.16
C LYS A 147 -1.49 -4.25 5.49
N SER A 148 -0.93 -3.58 6.48
CA SER A 148 -1.64 -3.25 7.72
C SER A 148 -1.87 -1.75 7.79
N LYS A 149 -3.00 -1.34 8.39
CA LYS A 149 -3.28 0.09 8.59
C LYS A 149 -2.27 0.69 9.57
N ASP A 150 -1.69 1.82 9.22
CA ASP A 150 -0.81 2.59 10.09
C ASP A 150 -1.61 3.59 10.93
N VAL A 151 -2.31 3.08 11.95
CA VAL A 151 -3.20 3.90 12.80
C VAL A 151 -2.41 4.96 13.57
N HIS A 152 -1.18 4.64 13.98
CA HIS A 152 -0.36 5.58 14.76
C HIS A 152 0.13 6.75 13.92
N ARG A 153 0.69 6.49 12.72
CA ARG A 153 1.06 7.56 11.78
C ARG A 153 -0.17 8.36 11.34
N LEU A 154 -1.30 7.70 11.09
CA LEU A 154 -2.56 8.37 10.76
C LEU A 154 -2.97 9.36 11.86
N ASN A 155 -3.03 8.92 13.11
CA ASN A 155 -3.42 9.77 14.22
C ASN A 155 -2.43 10.93 14.44
N GLN A 156 -1.13 10.68 14.25
CA GLN A 156 -0.13 11.74 14.30
C GLN A 156 -0.36 12.80 13.21
N ILE A 157 -0.65 12.39 11.98
CA ILE A 157 -0.94 13.32 10.87
C ILE A 157 -2.20 14.13 11.18
N LYS A 158 -3.27 13.49 11.65
CA LYS A 158 -4.50 14.18 12.05
C LYS A 158 -4.26 15.21 13.15
N ASN A 159 -3.43 14.88 14.15
CA ASN A 159 -3.00 15.83 15.18
C ASN A 159 -2.23 17.00 14.56
N GLN A 160 -1.26 16.74 13.68
CA GLN A 160 -0.49 17.80 13.01
C GLN A 160 -1.37 18.74 12.17
N VAL A 161 -2.36 18.19 11.46
CA VAL A 161 -3.37 18.99 10.74
C VAL A 161 -4.15 19.87 11.71
N ASN A 162 -4.70 19.28 12.79
CA ASN A 162 -5.50 20.04 13.75
C ASN A 162 -4.66 21.13 14.45
N GLU A 163 -3.44 20.82 14.87
CA GLU A 163 -2.52 21.78 15.50
C GLU A 163 -2.19 22.95 14.56
N GLY A 164 -1.95 22.67 13.28
CA GLY A 164 -1.68 23.70 12.27
C GLY A 164 -2.88 24.58 11.95
N LEU A 165 -4.11 24.07 12.10
CA LEU A 165 -5.33 24.86 11.88
C LEU A 165 -5.74 25.65 13.13
N LEU A 166 -5.48 25.13 14.34
CA LEU A 166 -5.75 25.84 15.59
C LEU A 166 -4.95 27.13 15.75
N SER A 167 -3.80 27.27 15.08
CA SER A 167 -3.04 28.52 15.09
C SER A 167 -3.74 29.67 14.34
N GLU A 168 -4.77 29.38 13.54
CA GLU A 168 -5.45 30.37 12.71
C GLU A 168 -6.65 31.06 13.38
N GLY A 169 -7.08 30.59 14.54
CA GLY A 169 -8.13 31.20 15.35
C GLY A 169 -8.86 30.21 16.28
N PRO A 170 -9.71 30.71 17.19
CA PRO A 170 -10.61 29.85 17.96
C PRO A 170 -11.64 29.21 17.02
N LEU A 171 -11.68 27.89 17.01
CA LEU A 171 -12.57 27.10 16.18
C LEU A 171 -13.60 26.43 17.08
N ASP A 172 -14.86 26.40 16.63
CA ASP A 172 -15.97 25.91 17.45
C ASP A 172 -15.82 24.42 17.81
N GLU A 173 -15.32 23.59 16.88
CA GLU A 173 -14.82 22.24 17.17
C GLU A 173 -14.09 21.65 15.95
N LEU A 174 -12.84 21.18 16.11
CA LEU A 174 -12.16 20.39 15.07
C LEU A 174 -12.53 18.91 15.19
N PRO A 175 -12.53 18.13 14.09
CA PRO A 175 -12.83 16.70 14.16
C PRO A 175 -11.86 15.98 15.09
N ALA A 176 -12.39 15.04 15.89
CA ALA A 176 -11.60 14.22 16.78
C ALA A 176 -10.67 13.30 15.98
N VAL A 177 -9.49 13.03 16.52
CA VAL A 177 -8.43 12.29 15.81
C VAL A 177 -8.76 10.81 15.66
N ASP A 178 -9.51 10.26 16.60
CA ASP A 178 -10.00 8.88 16.61
C ASP A 178 -11.28 8.65 15.80
N ASP A 179 -11.94 9.72 15.33
CA ASP A 179 -13.08 9.60 14.42
C ASP A 179 -12.66 8.98 13.09
N THR A 180 -13.52 8.15 12.50
CA THR A 180 -13.33 7.60 11.15
C THR A 180 -14.20 8.37 10.16
N ARG A 181 -13.66 9.43 9.57
CA ARG A 181 -14.40 10.39 8.72
C ARG A 181 -14.66 9.87 7.32
N SER A 182 -13.75 9.04 6.78
CA SER A 182 -13.90 8.41 5.45
C SER A 182 -15.15 7.55 5.34
N ALA A 183 -15.58 6.93 6.45
CA ALA A 183 -16.81 6.13 6.49
C ALA A 183 -18.08 6.96 6.27
N LEU A 184 -18.02 8.29 6.40
CA LEU A 184 -19.15 9.19 6.15
C LEU A 184 -19.26 9.61 4.68
N ARG A 185 -18.29 9.24 3.84
CA ARG A 185 -18.16 9.64 2.43
C ARG A 185 -18.53 8.53 1.44
N HIS A 186 -19.37 7.60 1.87
CA HIS A 186 -19.71 6.43 1.07
C HIS A 186 -20.64 6.77 -0.09
N ASP A 187 -20.04 6.94 -1.26
CA ASP A 187 -20.71 6.80 -2.56
C ASP A 187 -20.54 5.38 -3.15
N GLU A 188 -19.98 4.43 -2.39
CA GLU A 188 -19.79 3.06 -2.87
C GLU A 188 -21.13 2.31 -2.91
N PRO A 189 -21.49 1.67 -4.04
CA PRO A 189 -22.65 0.79 -4.09
C PRO A 189 -22.47 -0.38 -3.11
N PRO A 190 -23.57 -0.94 -2.56
CA PRO A 190 -23.50 -2.04 -1.61
C PRO A 190 -22.72 -3.23 -2.18
N ARG A 191 -21.74 -3.72 -1.41
CA ARG A 191 -20.86 -4.80 -1.85
C ARG A 191 -21.58 -6.15 -1.93
N GLY A 192 -21.45 -6.83 -3.07
CA GLY A 192 -22.01 -8.17 -3.30
C GLY A 192 -21.32 -9.28 -2.51
N LEU A 193 -21.94 -10.46 -2.43
CA LEU A 193 -21.38 -11.63 -1.69
C LEU A 193 -19.97 -12.03 -2.18
N MET A 194 -19.76 -12.04 -3.50
CA MET A 194 -18.45 -12.37 -4.08
C MET A 194 -17.37 -11.34 -3.73
N GLN A 195 -17.72 -10.06 -3.66
CA GLN A 195 -16.79 -9.01 -3.21
C GLN A 195 -16.44 -9.19 -1.72
N LYS A 196 -17.42 -9.50 -0.86
CA LYS A 196 -17.17 -9.82 0.55
C LYS A 196 -16.26 -11.03 0.73
N ALA A 197 -16.47 -12.09 -0.06
CA ALA A 197 -15.61 -13.27 -0.04
C ALA A 197 -14.19 -12.94 -0.52
N ASN A 198 -14.06 -12.17 -1.61
CA ASN A 198 -12.75 -11.71 -2.09
C ASN A 198 -12.06 -10.80 -1.07
N ASP A 199 -12.77 -9.87 -0.43
CA ASP A 199 -12.25 -9.00 0.63
C ASP A 199 -11.78 -9.82 1.84
N PHE A 200 -12.53 -10.86 2.21
CA PHE A 200 -12.12 -11.79 3.26
C PHE A 200 -10.81 -12.49 2.88
N VAL A 201 -10.73 -13.09 1.69
CA VAL A 201 -9.51 -13.76 1.22
C VAL A 201 -8.37 -12.77 1.14
N HIS A 202 -8.56 -11.57 0.59
CA HIS A 202 -7.55 -10.52 0.53
C HIS A 202 -7.06 -10.13 1.92
N ARG A 203 -7.97 -9.96 2.90
CA ARG A 203 -7.65 -9.60 4.29
C ARG A 203 -6.83 -10.67 5.00
N PHE A 204 -7.14 -11.94 4.76
CA PHE A 204 -6.50 -13.08 5.43
C PHE A 204 -5.44 -13.80 4.56
N ALA A 205 -5.19 -13.32 3.34
CA ALA A 205 -4.25 -13.94 2.40
C ALA A 205 -2.86 -14.14 3.02
N PRO A 206 -2.28 -13.18 3.76
CA PRO A 206 -1.00 -13.39 4.44
C PRO A 206 -1.02 -14.56 5.43
N GLN A 207 -2.09 -14.68 6.23
CA GLN A 207 -2.27 -15.73 7.25
C GLN A 207 -2.53 -17.10 6.62
N ILE A 208 -3.37 -17.16 5.58
CA ILE A 208 -3.64 -18.39 4.83
C ILE A 208 -2.35 -18.86 4.13
N SER A 209 -1.63 -17.94 3.49
CA SER A 209 -0.37 -18.20 2.80
C SER A 209 0.69 -18.78 3.75
N ILE A 210 0.90 -18.19 4.93
CA ILE A 210 1.85 -18.74 5.92
C ILE A 210 1.38 -20.09 6.48
N GLY A 211 0.07 -20.27 6.70
CA GLY A 211 -0.52 -21.54 7.13
C GLY A 211 -0.26 -22.68 6.13
N LEU A 212 -0.48 -22.44 4.84
CA LEU A 212 -0.18 -23.41 3.76
C LEU A 212 1.30 -23.80 3.73
N ARG A 213 2.20 -22.84 3.94
CA ARG A 213 3.65 -23.09 3.98
C ARG A 213 4.06 -23.91 5.21
N ILE A 214 3.45 -23.64 6.38
CA ILE A 214 3.68 -24.42 7.61
C ILE A 214 3.20 -25.84 7.43
N PHE A 215 2.00 -26.03 6.87
CA PHE A 215 1.45 -27.36 6.63
C PHE A 215 2.32 -28.17 5.65
N GLY A 216 2.79 -27.54 4.59
CA GLY A 216 3.77 -28.13 3.67
C GLY A 216 5.06 -28.56 4.37
N ALA A 217 5.66 -27.65 5.16
CA ALA A 217 6.91 -27.94 5.88
C ALA A 217 6.73 -29.07 6.91
N ALA A 218 5.62 -29.07 7.65
CA ALA A 218 5.28 -30.13 8.59
C ALA A 218 5.14 -31.49 7.89
N LYS A 219 4.52 -31.55 6.70
CA LYS A 219 4.46 -32.77 5.90
C LYS A 219 5.82 -33.23 5.39
N LEU A 220 6.69 -32.31 4.97
CA LEU A 220 8.06 -32.64 4.59
C LEU A 220 8.83 -33.27 5.77
N THR A 221 8.78 -32.64 6.95
CA THR A 221 9.43 -33.13 8.17
C THR A 221 8.85 -34.46 8.64
N GLY A 222 7.52 -34.56 8.72
CA GLY A 222 6.82 -35.76 9.21
C GLY A 222 6.93 -36.96 8.27
N ASN A 223 7.18 -36.77 6.97
CA ASN A 223 7.47 -37.89 6.07
C ASN A 223 8.94 -38.34 6.19
N ALA A 224 9.85 -37.45 6.58
CA ALA A 224 11.25 -37.79 6.85
C ALA A 224 11.47 -38.45 8.23
N GLY A 225 10.59 -38.20 9.20
CA GLY A 225 10.60 -38.82 10.52
C GLY A 225 9.25 -39.46 10.88
N LYS A 226 9.24 -40.76 11.20
CA LYS A 226 8.04 -41.48 11.64
C LYS A 226 8.07 -41.64 13.15
N TYR A 227 7.08 -41.09 13.85
CA TYR A 227 6.90 -41.39 15.26
C TYR A 227 6.19 -42.74 15.43
N THR A 228 6.73 -43.63 16.26
CA THR A 228 6.07 -44.86 16.69
C THR A 228 5.98 -44.89 18.21
N ARG A 229 4.90 -45.47 18.75
CA ARG A 229 4.66 -45.53 20.20
C ARG A 229 5.76 -46.31 20.94
N GLU A 230 6.36 -47.29 20.27
CA GLU A 230 7.35 -48.22 20.85
C GLU A 230 8.78 -47.70 20.77
N ALA A 231 9.16 -47.01 19.69
CA ALA A 231 10.55 -46.61 19.44
C ALA A 231 10.76 -45.09 19.46
N GLY A 232 9.71 -44.30 19.72
CA GLY A 232 9.77 -42.85 19.64
C GLY A 232 9.93 -42.36 18.20
N LEU A 233 10.65 -41.25 18.01
CA LEU A 233 10.86 -40.64 16.69
C LEU A 233 11.95 -41.40 15.91
N GLN A 234 11.55 -42.13 14.86
CA GLN A 234 12.48 -42.75 13.92
C GLN A 234 12.70 -41.86 12.70
N VAL A 235 13.94 -41.38 12.53
CA VAL A 235 14.30 -40.49 11.41
C VAL A 235 14.86 -41.31 10.25
N LYS A 236 14.12 -41.39 9.14
CA LYS A 236 14.51 -42.16 7.94
C LYS A 236 15.49 -41.40 7.06
N ASP A 237 15.38 -40.08 7.04
CA ASP A 237 16.24 -39.17 6.29
C ASP A 237 16.62 -37.99 7.20
N PRO A 238 17.75 -38.09 7.94
CA PRO A 238 18.16 -37.10 8.92
C PRO A 238 18.34 -35.70 8.34
N LEU A 239 18.87 -35.60 7.11
CA LEU A 239 19.06 -34.30 6.46
C LEU A 239 17.73 -33.66 6.05
N THR A 240 16.81 -34.43 5.45
CA THR A 240 15.48 -33.89 5.12
C THR A 240 14.69 -33.54 6.38
N PHE A 241 14.82 -34.33 7.45
CA PHE A 241 14.15 -34.03 8.73
C PHE A 241 14.68 -32.73 9.35
N SER A 242 16.01 -32.56 9.42
CA SER A 242 16.64 -31.33 9.93
C SER A 242 16.29 -30.13 9.07
N ALA A 243 16.34 -30.28 7.75
CA ALA A 243 15.97 -29.23 6.81
C ALA A 243 14.50 -28.80 6.96
N GLY A 244 13.58 -29.77 7.00
CA GLY A 244 12.16 -29.51 7.20
C GLY A 244 11.88 -28.84 8.56
N SER A 245 12.60 -29.26 9.61
CA SER A 245 12.49 -28.66 10.95
C SER A 245 13.00 -27.22 10.98
N ALA A 246 14.14 -26.93 10.33
CA ALA A 246 14.65 -25.57 10.20
C ALA A 246 13.68 -24.68 9.41
N ILE A 247 13.14 -25.18 8.30
CA ILE A 247 12.13 -24.48 7.50
C ILE A 247 10.88 -24.20 8.34
N LEU A 248 10.40 -25.19 9.11
CA LEU A 248 9.24 -25.05 9.97
C LEU A 248 9.48 -24.01 11.08
N LEU A 249 10.63 -24.08 11.76
CA LEU A 249 11.04 -23.11 12.78
C LEU A 249 11.10 -21.70 12.23
N GLY A 250 11.71 -21.50 11.06
CA GLY A 250 11.80 -20.18 10.44
C GLY A 250 10.42 -19.60 10.09
N LYS A 251 9.44 -20.43 9.69
CA LYS A 251 8.06 -20.00 9.49
C LYS A 251 7.36 -19.60 10.79
N PHE A 252 7.59 -20.33 11.89
CA PHE A 252 7.08 -19.94 13.20
C PHE A 252 7.70 -18.64 13.72
N MET A 253 8.99 -18.41 13.47
CA MET A 253 9.62 -17.12 13.74
C MET A 253 8.96 -15.99 12.94
N ALA A 254 8.68 -16.21 11.65
CA ALA A 254 7.97 -15.25 10.82
C ALA A 254 6.52 -14.98 11.30
N LEU A 255 5.81 -16.00 11.80
CA LEU A 255 4.50 -15.83 12.45
C LEU A 255 4.58 -14.98 13.73
N GLY A 256 5.62 -15.19 14.53
CA GLY A 256 5.85 -14.43 15.75
C GLY A 256 6.39 -13.03 15.51
N ALA A 257 6.84 -12.72 14.29
CA ALA A 257 7.48 -11.46 13.98
C ALA A 257 6.49 -10.28 14.03
N LYS A 258 7.01 -9.09 14.29
CA LYS A 258 6.26 -7.83 14.36
C LYS A 258 6.78 -6.88 13.30
N THR A 259 5.87 -6.18 12.62
CA THR A 259 6.26 -5.09 11.70
C THR A 259 6.67 -3.89 12.54
N GLU A 260 7.87 -3.37 12.26
CA GLU A 260 8.38 -2.14 12.87
C GLU A 260 7.37 -1.00 12.73
N ASP A 261 7.22 -0.22 13.79
CA ASP A 261 6.32 0.93 13.84
C ASP A 261 7.00 2.12 14.51
N PRO A 262 7.63 3.02 13.75
CA PRO A 262 8.32 4.17 14.33
C PRO A 262 7.35 5.21 14.91
N TYR A 263 6.04 5.10 14.64
CA TYR A 263 5.03 6.06 15.08
C TYR A 263 4.26 5.59 16.30
N ASN A 264 4.49 4.36 16.77
CA ASN A 264 3.88 3.86 17.99
C ASN A 264 4.34 4.71 19.19
N PRO A 265 3.43 5.36 19.93
CA PRO A 265 3.79 6.23 21.05
C PRO A 265 4.33 5.45 22.25
N LYS A 266 4.10 4.14 22.31
CA LYS A 266 4.60 3.30 23.40
C LYS A 266 6.07 2.94 23.14
N PRO A 267 6.96 3.05 24.15
CA PRO A 267 8.34 2.61 23.99
C PRO A 267 8.39 1.12 23.64
N ASN A 268 9.30 0.75 22.75
CA ASN A 268 9.51 -0.64 22.39
C ASN A 268 9.94 -1.45 23.63
N THR A 269 9.30 -2.60 23.83
CA THR A 269 9.74 -3.57 24.83
C THR A 269 10.85 -4.46 24.26
N ALA A 270 11.63 -5.12 25.13
CA ALA A 270 12.62 -6.10 24.67
C ALA A 270 11.99 -7.24 23.84
N LEU A 271 10.72 -7.57 24.10
CA LEU A 271 9.97 -8.53 23.29
C LEU A 271 9.65 -7.98 21.89
N ASP A 272 9.34 -6.68 21.77
CA ASP A 272 9.12 -6.04 20.47
C ASP A 272 10.40 -6.05 19.63
N ASP A 273 11.54 -5.64 20.21
CA ASP A 273 12.83 -5.64 19.53
C ASP A 273 13.24 -7.04 19.06
N LEU A 274 12.95 -8.07 19.86
CA LEU A 274 13.15 -9.46 19.47
C LEU A 274 12.24 -9.81 18.28
N ARG A 275 10.94 -9.51 18.37
CA ARG A 275 9.95 -9.84 17.33
C ARG A 275 10.19 -9.11 16.02
N GLU A 276 10.72 -7.90 16.04
CA GLU A 276 11.13 -7.17 14.83
C GLU A 276 12.32 -7.85 14.14
N LYS A 277 13.22 -8.46 14.92
CA LYS A 277 14.35 -9.24 14.38
C LYS A 277 13.93 -10.63 13.89
N LEU A 278 12.92 -11.27 14.51
CA LEU A 278 12.50 -12.65 14.20
C LEU A 278 12.25 -12.91 12.71
N PHE A 279 11.78 -11.91 11.94
CA PHE A 279 11.58 -12.09 10.50
C PHE A 279 12.88 -12.40 9.75
N LYS A 280 13.97 -11.68 10.05
CA LYS A 280 15.28 -11.90 9.43
C LYS A 280 15.91 -13.21 9.90
N TRP A 281 15.81 -13.51 11.20
CA TRP A 281 16.27 -14.79 11.75
C TRP A 281 15.51 -15.98 11.14
N GLY A 282 14.21 -15.82 10.94
CA GLY A 282 13.38 -16.80 10.24
C GLY A 282 13.88 -17.03 8.82
N ALA A 283 14.16 -15.95 8.06
CA ALA A 283 14.70 -16.06 6.71
C ALA A 283 16.05 -16.80 6.66
N TYR A 284 16.98 -16.52 7.57
CA TYR A 284 18.25 -17.25 7.65
C TYR A 284 18.07 -18.72 8.02
N THR A 285 17.17 -19.01 8.96
CA THR A 285 16.87 -20.38 9.39
C THR A 285 16.26 -21.19 8.24
N GLU A 286 15.31 -20.62 7.49
CA GLU A 286 14.76 -21.25 6.31
C GLU A 286 15.84 -21.45 5.23
N GLY A 287 16.65 -20.41 4.96
CA GLY A 287 17.77 -20.50 4.02
C GLY A 287 18.74 -21.64 4.34
N ALA A 288 19.11 -21.82 5.61
CA ALA A 288 19.93 -22.95 6.04
C ALA A 288 19.25 -24.31 5.78
N GLY A 289 17.93 -24.40 6.04
CA GLY A 289 17.15 -25.59 5.72
C GLY A 289 17.16 -25.92 4.22
N TYR A 290 17.02 -24.93 3.35
CA TYR A 290 17.11 -25.15 1.90
C TYR A 290 18.52 -25.47 1.42
N ALA A 291 19.57 -24.93 2.04
CA ALA A 291 20.95 -25.33 1.78
C ALA A 291 21.17 -26.81 2.12
N MET A 292 20.60 -27.29 3.23
CA MET A 292 20.61 -28.73 3.57
C MET A 292 19.86 -29.57 2.53
N LEU A 293 18.70 -29.11 2.03
CA LEU A 293 18.00 -29.80 0.93
C LEU A 293 18.79 -29.80 -0.36
N ALA A 294 19.51 -28.71 -0.66
CA ALA A 294 20.37 -28.62 -1.84
C ALA A 294 21.48 -29.67 -1.77
N TYR A 295 22.20 -29.71 -0.64
CA TYR A 295 23.24 -30.71 -0.39
C TYR A 295 22.68 -32.13 -0.46
N ASN A 296 21.53 -32.40 0.17
CA ASN A 296 20.89 -33.71 0.12
C ASN A 296 20.54 -34.12 -1.33
N GLY A 297 20.03 -33.18 -2.13
CA GLY A 297 19.73 -33.38 -3.55
C GLY A 297 20.96 -33.77 -4.36
N PHE A 298 22.05 -33.02 -4.23
CA PHE A 298 23.28 -33.26 -5.00
C PHE A 298 24.06 -34.50 -4.53
N ALA A 299 24.08 -34.78 -3.22
CA ALA A 299 25.00 -35.77 -2.65
C ALA A 299 24.36 -37.12 -2.31
N GLN A 300 23.07 -37.18 -1.97
CA GLN A 300 22.46 -38.37 -1.36
C GLN A 300 21.18 -38.86 -2.04
N ARG A 301 20.41 -37.96 -2.67
CA ARG A 301 19.17 -38.31 -3.38
C ARG A 301 19.46 -38.63 -4.84
N GLN A 302 18.65 -39.53 -5.37
CA GLN A 302 18.72 -39.98 -6.75
C GLN A 302 17.35 -39.93 -7.41
N ILE A 303 17.34 -39.57 -8.69
CA ILE A 303 16.18 -39.58 -9.57
C ILE A 303 16.40 -40.55 -10.73
N THR A 304 15.32 -41.08 -11.27
CA THR A 304 15.34 -41.97 -12.44
C THR A 304 14.81 -41.23 -13.65
N MET A 305 15.63 -41.13 -14.70
CA MET A 305 15.28 -40.50 -15.97
C MET A 305 15.69 -41.44 -17.11
N ASN A 306 14.73 -41.78 -17.97
CA ASN A 306 14.93 -42.72 -19.09
C ASN A 306 15.57 -44.05 -18.64
N GLY A 307 15.08 -44.59 -17.51
CA GLY A 307 15.58 -45.85 -16.94
C GLY A 307 16.97 -45.79 -16.29
N LYS A 308 17.64 -44.64 -16.31
CA LYS A 308 18.95 -44.43 -15.68
C LYS A 308 18.82 -43.60 -14.41
N THR A 309 19.64 -43.93 -13.41
CA THR A 309 19.65 -43.26 -12.11
C THR A 309 20.74 -42.19 -12.06
N TYR A 310 20.38 -40.99 -11.65
CA TYR A 310 21.27 -39.84 -11.52
C TYR A 310 21.12 -39.20 -10.14
N PRO A 311 22.12 -38.45 -9.65
CA PRO A 311 21.91 -37.52 -8.55
C PRO A 311 20.70 -36.61 -8.81
N ASP A 312 19.98 -36.24 -7.75
CA ASP A 312 18.80 -35.38 -7.85
C ASP A 312 19.20 -33.90 -8.02
N PHE A 313 19.75 -33.58 -9.19
CA PHE A 313 20.15 -32.21 -9.55
C PHE A 313 18.96 -31.25 -9.54
N LEU A 314 17.74 -31.72 -9.80
CA LEU A 314 16.53 -30.88 -9.75
C LEU A 314 16.29 -30.36 -8.33
N ARG A 315 16.32 -31.25 -7.34
CA ARG A 315 16.17 -30.85 -5.92
C ARG A 315 17.37 -30.05 -5.42
N GLY A 316 18.57 -30.42 -5.86
CA GLY A 316 19.80 -29.66 -5.58
C GLY A 316 19.70 -28.21 -6.01
N THR A 317 19.41 -27.98 -7.30
CA THR A 317 19.23 -26.63 -7.88
C THR A 317 18.05 -25.89 -7.26
N ALA A 318 16.93 -26.58 -6.99
CA ALA A 318 15.80 -25.97 -6.29
C ALA A 318 16.20 -25.41 -4.93
N GLY A 319 16.97 -26.17 -4.14
CA GLY A 319 17.49 -25.73 -2.84
C GLY A 319 18.33 -24.45 -2.95
N LEU A 320 19.20 -24.34 -3.96
CA LEU A 320 19.98 -23.11 -4.20
C LEU A 320 19.10 -21.91 -4.59
N ILE A 321 18.11 -22.13 -5.47
CA ILE A 321 17.13 -21.08 -5.84
C ILE A 321 16.38 -20.58 -4.60
N PHE A 322 15.98 -21.48 -3.70
CA PHE A 322 15.37 -21.07 -2.43
C PHE A 322 16.33 -20.28 -1.55
N VAL A 323 17.59 -20.70 -1.40
CA VAL A 323 18.59 -19.91 -0.66
C VAL A 323 18.64 -18.48 -1.19
N SER A 324 18.72 -18.28 -2.51
CA SER A 324 18.65 -16.95 -3.13
C SER A 324 17.33 -16.21 -2.82
N ALA A 325 16.20 -16.92 -2.83
CA ALA A 325 14.91 -16.35 -2.47
C ALA A 325 14.87 -15.84 -1.01
N TYR A 326 15.52 -16.54 -0.07
CA TYR A 326 15.59 -16.13 1.33
C TYR A 326 16.64 -15.04 1.59
N VAL A 327 17.68 -14.96 0.78
CA VAL A 327 18.55 -13.76 0.73
C VAL A 327 17.75 -12.55 0.26
N ALA A 328 16.93 -12.67 -0.78
CA ALA A 328 16.03 -11.59 -1.17
C ALA A 328 15.02 -11.24 -0.05
N GLN A 329 14.49 -12.25 0.65
CA GLN A 329 13.60 -12.03 1.80
C GLN A 329 14.28 -11.29 2.96
N SER A 330 15.55 -11.56 3.26
CA SER A 330 16.25 -10.89 4.37
C SER A 330 16.51 -9.40 4.11
N LEU A 331 16.49 -8.99 2.83
CA LEU A 331 16.52 -7.60 2.37
C LEU A 331 15.11 -6.95 2.35
N ALA A 332 14.05 -7.74 2.44
CA ALA A 332 12.67 -7.27 2.44
C ALA A 332 12.24 -6.74 3.81
N LYS A 333 11.30 -5.79 3.83
CA LYS A 333 10.56 -5.42 5.05
C LYS A 333 9.46 -6.46 5.30
N LEU A 334 9.28 -6.90 6.55
CA LEU A 334 8.29 -7.93 6.93
C LEU A 334 6.87 -7.58 6.45
N GLY A 335 6.50 -6.31 6.57
CA GLY A 335 5.21 -5.77 6.16
C GLY A 335 5.32 -4.29 5.88
N ILE A 336 4.30 -3.73 5.24
CA ILE A 336 4.19 -2.29 4.98
C ILE A 336 3.00 -1.79 5.77
N LYS A 337 3.27 -0.92 6.75
CA LYS A 337 2.22 -0.11 7.38
C LYS A 337 1.81 0.98 6.39
N GLN A 338 0.53 1.02 6.06
CA GLN A 338 -0.02 2.00 5.13
C GLN A 338 -0.97 2.95 5.86
N VAL A 339 -0.66 4.24 5.77
CA VAL A 339 -1.61 5.28 6.14
C VAL A 339 -2.77 5.25 5.15
N ASP A 340 -3.97 5.31 5.71
CA ASP A 340 -5.23 5.43 5.00
C ASP A 340 -5.36 6.87 4.49
N MET A 341 -4.91 7.12 3.25
CA MET A 341 -4.90 8.49 2.70
C MET A 341 -6.31 9.04 2.51
N ASP A 342 -7.31 8.20 2.32
CA ASP A 342 -8.70 8.62 2.19
C ASP A 342 -9.20 9.17 3.53
N GLU A 343 -8.82 8.52 4.63
CA GLU A 343 -9.08 9.03 5.98
C GLU A 343 -8.31 10.33 6.28
N VAL A 344 -7.05 10.46 5.86
CA VAL A 344 -6.29 11.71 6.02
C VAL A 344 -6.96 12.85 5.28
N VAL A 345 -7.28 12.67 4.01
CA VAL A 345 -7.99 13.68 3.19
C VAL A 345 -9.35 13.98 3.81
N ALA A 346 -10.03 12.96 4.35
CA ALA A 346 -11.33 13.15 4.97
C ALA A 346 -11.31 13.99 6.24
N HIS A 347 -10.45 13.61 7.17
CA HIS A 347 -10.21 14.39 8.37
C HIS A 347 -9.81 15.83 8.03
N THR A 348 -8.89 15.99 7.06
CA THR A 348 -8.37 17.30 6.69
C THR A 348 -9.42 18.20 6.07
N ALA A 349 -10.22 17.71 5.12
CA ALA A 349 -11.27 18.52 4.49
C ALA A 349 -12.38 18.90 5.50
N ASP A 350 -12.74 18.02 6.43
CA ASP A 350 -13.70 18.34 7.49
C ASP A 350 -13.16 19.39 8.47
N ALA A 351 -11.86 19.33 8.78
CA ALA A 351 -11.18 20.34 9.59
C ALA A 351 -11.09 21.68 8.85
N LEU A 352 -10.68 21.68 7.57
CA LEU A 352 -10.59 22.88 6.73
C LEU A 352 -11.95 23.57 6.54
N ALA A 353 -13.04 22.82 6.49
CA ALA A 353 -14.39 23.38 6.37
C ALA A 353 -14.83 24.22 7.58
N GLN A 354 -14.15 24.09 8.73
CA GLN A 354 -14.37 24.93 9.90
C GLN A 354 -13.60 26.26 9.83
N MET A 355 -12.73 26.45 8.83
CA MET A 355 -11.91 27.66 8.72
C MET A 355 -12.69 28.81 8.09
N PRO A 356 -12.30 30.07 8.36
CA PRO A 356 -12.83 31.22 7.62
C PRO A 356 -12.70 31.02 6.10
N PRO A 357 -13.78 31.21 5.30
CA PRO A 357 -13.77 30.89 3.88
C PRO A 357 -12.64 31.54 3.08
N ASP A 358 -12.23 32.75 3.44
CA ASP A 358 -11.14 33.50 2.82
C ASP A 358 -9.75 32.88 3.06
N LYS A 359 -9.58 32.11 4.13
CA LYS A 359 -8.33 31.41 4.45
C LYS A 359 -8.24 30.00 3.84
N ILE A 360 -9.37 29.40 3.47
CA ILE A 360 -9.41 27.99 3.01
C ILE A 360 -8.46 27.70 1.84
N PRO A 361 -8.37 28.53 0.77
CA PRO A 361 -7.46 28.25 -0.34
C PRO A 361 -5.99 28.13 0.10
N GLN A 362 -5.57 29.01 0.99
CA GLN A 362 -4.21 29.07 1.53
C GLN A 362 -3.95 27.90 2.50
N LEU A 363 -4.88 27.64 3.44
CA LEU A 363 -4.73 26.53 4.39
C LEU A 363 -4.79 25.15 3.72
N THR A 364 -5.55 25.03 2.63
CA THR A 364 -5.52 23.84 1.76
C THR A 364 -4.16 23.68 1.11
N ALA A 365 -3.56 24.78 0.64
CA ALA A 365 -2.23 24.78 0.03
C ALA A 365 -1.15 24.35 1.01
N ASP A 366 -1.16 24.91 2.22
CA ASP A 366 -0.19 24.61 3.27
C ASP A 366 -0.35 23.20 3.83
N THR A 367 -1.59 22.74 3.99
CA THR A 367 -1.84 21.36 4.44
C THR A 367 -1.42 20.35 3.38
N ALA A 368 -1.70 20.60 2.09
CA ALA A 368 -1.21 19.73 1.02
C ALA A 368 0.32 19.68 0.97
N ALA A 369 1.00 20.78 1.25
CA ALA A 369 2.45 20.86 1.30
C ALA A 369 3.00 20.04 2.47
N MET A 370 2.45 20.25 3.67
CA MET A 370 2.80 19.49 4.87
C MET A 370 2.61 17.99 4.68
N LEU A 371 1.50 17.55 4.07
CA LEU A 371 1.26 16.14 3.74
C LEU A 371 2.28 15.62 2.71
N THR A 372 2.59 16.40 1.68
CA THR A 372 3.59 16.03 0.67
C THR A 372 4.99 15.87 1.29
N GLU A 373 5.33 16.72 2.25
CA GLU A 373 6.58 16.64 3.01
C GLU A 373 6.59 15.47 4.00
N HIS A 374 5.47 15.18 4.65
CA HIS A 374 5.35 14.05 5.58
C HIS A 374 5.54 12.70 4.86
N PHE A 375 5.12 12.60 3.59
CA PHE A 375 5.20 11.38 2.78
C PHE A 375 6.32 11.41 1.74
N GLN A 376 7.47 12.02 2.06
CA GLN A 376 8.66 12.02 1.19
C GLN A 376 9.15 10.62 0.79
N ASP A 377 8.83 9.59 1.57
CA ASP A 377 9.12 8.18 1.29
C ASP A 377 8.27 7.60 0.15
N ARG A 378 7.23 8.33 -0.27
CA ARG A 378 6.29 7.97 -1.34
C ARG A 378 6.35 8.98 -2.47
N THR A 379 6.01 8.53 -3.67
CA THR A 379 5.79 9.41 -4.82
C THR A 379 4.38 10.00 -4.73
N LEU A 380 4.18 10.96 -3.83
CA LEU A 380 2.97 11.79 -3.80
C LEU A 380 3.25 13.13 -4.48
N HIS A 381 2.42 13.50 -5.44
CA HIS A 381 2.44 14.83 -6.02
C HIS A 381 1.62 15.79 -5.17
N TYR A 382 2.16 16.98 -4.96
CA TYR A 382 1.48 18.03 -4.21
C TYR A 382 0.12 18.37 -4.83
N GLY A 383 0.08 18.52 -6.15
CA GLY A 383 -1.16 18.84 -6.84
C GLY A 383 -2.22 17.74 -6.76
N ASP A 384 -1.84 16.46 -6.64
CA ASP A 384 -2.80 15.36 -6.41
C ASP A 384 -3.46 15.51 -5.03
N ILE A 385 -2.71 15.85 -3.98
CA ILE A 385 -3.26 16.05 -2.62
C ILE A 385 -4.15 17.30 -2.59
N TYR A 386 -3.66 18.43 -3.11
CA TYR A 386 -4.43 19.68 -3.15
C TYR A 386 -5.76 19.52 -3.90
N THR A 387 -5.72 18.90 -5.08
CA THR A 387 -6.91 18.68 -5.91
C THR A 387 -7.93 17.78 -5.20
N ARG A 388 -7.47 16.74 -4.51
CA ARG A 388 -8.36 15.86 -3.72
C ARG A 388 -9.02 16.59 -2.55
N LEU A 389 -8.25 17.36 -1.79
CA LEU A 389 -8.80 18.17 -0.69
C LEU A 389 -9.83 19.18 -1.21
N SER A 390 -9.51 19.85 -2.32
CA SER A 390 -10.41 20.81 -2.98
C SER A 390 -11.71 20.15 -3.43
N ALA A 391 -11.61 18.97 -4.05
CA ALA A 391 -12.77 18.22 -4.50
C ALA A 391 -13.66 17.78 -3.33
N ASP A 392 -13.07 17.34 -2.22
CA ASP A 392 -13.82 16.92 -1.03
C ASP A 392 -14.49 18.11 -0.31
N LEU A 393 -13.83 19.26 -0.24
CA LEU A 393 -14.42 20.51 0.25
C LEU A 393 -15.62 20.95 -0.61
N GLN A 394 -15.49 20.87 -1.93
CA GLN A 394 -16.59 21.17 -2.83
C GLN A 394 -17.74 20.17 -2.69
N ARG A 395 -17.43 18.88 -2.63
CA ARG A 395 -18.43 17.80 -2.64
C ARG A 395 -19.22 17.68 -1.34
N TYR A 396 -18.53 17.72 -0.20
CA TYR A 396 -19.14 17.41 1.10
C TYR A 396 -19.45 18.64 1.95
N HIS A 397 -18.84 19.79 1.64
CA HIS A 397 -19.04 21.03 2.40
C HIS A 397 -19.60 22.18 1.55
N ALA A 398 -19.83 21.96 0.25
CA ALA A 398 -20.27 22.98 -0.71
C ALA A 398 -19.31 24.20 -0.77
N ILE A 399 -18.03 24.00 -0.44
CA ILE A 399 -17.00 25.04 -0.48
C ILE A 399 -16.22 24.90 -1.77
N ALA A 400 -16.56 25.76 -2.73
CA ALA A 400 -15.83 25.87 -3.99
C ALA A 400 -14.63 26.81 -3.81
N ILE A 401 -13.43 26.23 -3.64
CA ILE A 401 -12.17 26.99 -3.50
C ILE A 401 -11.96 27.94 -4.69
N ASP A 402 -12.42 27.53 -5.86
CA ASP A 402 -12.28 28.23 -7.12
C ASP A 402 -13.31 29.37 -7.30
N ALA A 403 -14.42 29.37 -6.55
CA ALA A 403 -15.47 30.39 -6.61
C ALA A 403 -15.28 31.53 -5.59
N LEU A 404 -14.26 31.44 -4.72
CA LEU A 404 -13.96 32.48 -3.75
C LEU A 404 -13.35 33.69 -4.47
N PRO A 405 -13.98 34.89 -4.40
CA PRO A 405 -13.49 36.05 -5.12
C PRO A 405 -12.12 36.47 -4.59
N SER A 406 -11.13 36.57 -5.49
CA SER A 406 -9.75 36.96 -5.17
C SER A 406 -9.62 38.43 -4.69
N SER A 407 -10.69 39.22 -4.79
CA SER A 407 -10.66 40.66 -4.46
C SER A 407 -12.07 41.26 -4.32
N SER A 408 -12.81 40.97 -3.25
CA SER A 408 -13.83 41.88 -2.67
C SER A 408 -14.65 41.22 -1.57
N PHE A 409 -14.55 41.76 -0.36
CA PHE A 409 -15.46 41.50 0.75
C PHE A 409 -16.85 42.10 0.45
N SER A 410 -17.87 41.25 0.45
CA SER A 410 -19.23 41.60 0.83
C SER A 410 -19.81 40.37 1.52
N ALA A 411 -20.32 40.58 2.74
CA ALA A 411 -20.69 39.55 3.69
C ALA A 411 -21.53 38.42 3.05
N PHE A 412 -20.93 37.23 2.96
CA PHE A 412 -21.67 36.01 2.68
C PHE A 412 -22.54 35.73 3.91
N ARG A 413 -23.86 35.90 3.79
CA ARG A 413 -24.78 35.38 4.80
C ARG A 413 -24.83 33.86 4.62
N PRO A 414 -24.74 33.07 5.70
CA PRO A 414 -25.03 31.65 5.60
C PRO A 414 -26.47 31.49 5.11
N PHE A 415 -26.65 30.66 4.08
CA PHE A 415 -27.97 30.11 3.78
C PHE A 415 -28.44 29.38 5.04
N GLY A 416 -29.46 29.93 5.70
CA GLY A 416 -30.14 29.24 6.79
C GLY A 416 -30.69 27.89 6.30
N PRO A 417 -30.90 26.93 7.21
CA PRO A 417 -31.39 25.61 6.83
C PRO A 417 -32.79 25.74 6.24
N GLU A 418 -32.91 25.48 4.95
CA GLU A 418 -34.21 25.25 4.33
C GLU A 418 -34.76 23.94 4.90
N LYS A 419 -35.64 24.08 5.89
CA LYS A 419 -36.48 23.00 6.41
C LYS A 419 -37.39 22.50 5.27
N GLU A 420 -36.96 21.49 4.54
CA GLU A 420 -37.91 20.57 3.90
C GLU A 420 -38.41 19.59 4.95
N ALA A 421 -39.62 19.88 5.46
CA ALA A 421 -40.43 18.92 6.16
C ALA A 421 -40.87 17.80 5.19
N ARG A 422 -40.11 16.71 5.13
CA ARG A 422 -40.63 15.41 4.69
C ARG A 422 -40.86 14.55 5.92
N GLY A 423 -42.14 14.32 6.22
CA GLY A 423 -42.58 13.47 7.32
C GLY A 423 -42.07 12.02 7.20
N PRO A 424 -42.22 11.23 8.27
CA PRO A 424 -41.76 9.86 8.28
C PRO A 424 -42.60 9.01 7.32
N HIS A 425 -42.00 8.54 6.21
CA HIS A 425 -42.52 7.38 5.51
C HIS A 425 -42.21 6.14 6.35
N THR A 426 -43.20 5.74 7.15
CA THR A 426 -43.30 4.39 7.70
C THR A 426 -43.42 3.41 6.54
N VAL A 427 -42.29 2.79 6.17
CA VAL A 427 -42.31 1.59 5.33
C VAL A 427 -42.85 0.45 6.19
N ARG A 428 -44.16 0.21 6.08
CA ARG A 428 -44.83 -0.96 6.64
C ARG A 428 -44.37 -2.16 5.81
N LEU A 429 -43.42 -2.93 6.33
CA LEU A 429 -43.06 -4.24 5.78
C LEU A 429 -44.32 -5.12 5.81
N GLN A 430 -44.92 -5.36 4.64
CA GLN A 430 -45.87 -6.45 4.49
C GLN A 430 -45.09 -7.75 4.65
N ARG A 431 -45.41 -8.45 5.72
CA ARG A 431 -44.96 -9.81 6.01
C ARG A 431 -45.69 -10.73 5.04
N GLU A 432 -45.06 -11.09 3.93
CA GLU A 432 -45.54 -12.21 3.11
C GLU A 432 -45.38 -13.50 3.94
N GLU A 433 -46.51 -14.14 4.20
CA GLU A 433 -46.59 -15.46 4.80
C GLU A 433 -45.98 -16.48 3.83
N MET A 434 -44.76 -16.94 4.10
CA MET A 434 -44.24 -18.13 3.45
C MET A 434 -44.91 -19.37 4.05
N ALA A 435 -45.69 -20.06 3.22
CA ALA A 435 -46.25 -21.38 3.51
C ALA A 435 -45.12 -22.41 3.74
N PRO A 436 -45.31 -23.39 4.65
CA PRO A 436 -44.30 -24.40 4.91
C PRO A 436 -44.20 -25.42 3.76
N LEU A 437 -43.01 -25.48 3.15
CA LEU A 437 -42.62 -26.55 2.22
C LEU A 437 -42.50 -27.88 2.97
N THR A 438 -43.38 -28.81 2.64
CA THR A 438 -43.33 -30.20 3.09
C THR A 438 -42.25 -30.95 2.31
N LEU A 439 -41.26 -31.49 3.04
CA LEU A 439 -40.25 -32.41 2.52
C LEU A 439 -40.92 -33.75 2.17
N LYS A 440 -40.97 -34.09 0.88
CA LYS A 440 -41.13 -35.47 0.42
C LYS A 440 -39.76 -36.13 0.37
N THR A 441 -39.60 -37.17 1.17
CA THR A 441 -38.53 -38.15 1.10
C THR A 441 -38.54 -38.87 -0.24
N PHE A 442 -37.36 -39.00 -0.85
CA PHE A 442 -37.01 -40.08 -1.77
C PHE A 442 -36.07 -41.04 -1.05
#